data_AF-A0A1I7UT62-F1
#
_entry.id   AF-A0A1I7UT62-F1
#
_cell.length_a   1.000
_cell.length_b   1.000
_cell.length_c   1.000
_cell.angle_alpha   90.00
_cell.angle_beta   90.00
_cell.angle_gamma   90.00
#
_symmetry.space_group_name_H-M   'P 1'
#
loop_
_entity.id
_entity.type
_entity.pdbx_description
1 polymer ?
#
loop_
_entity_poly.entity_id
_entity_poly.type
_entity_poly.pdbx_seq_one_letter_code
_entity_poly.pdbx_strand_id
1 'polypeptide(L)'
;MERVEIEDASWMTVEQVLALRNCKKVELWLVRFDESSINKILLEWMENPGELQEVHMFLSLEMNLEQLIKGLKVSRVEEGDDEDDDEDKKYWIERNNGLQFSMTIGWLDSVVIKRET
;
A
#
# COMPACT_ATOMS: atom_id res chain seq x y z
N MET A 1 -18.09 -2.44 4.41
CA MET A 1 -17.61 -2.71 5.80
C MET A 1 -16.66 -1.59 6.17
N GLU A 2 -16.72 -1.00 7.38
CA GLU A 2 -15.97 0.24 7.66
C GLU A 2 -14.47 0.02 7.92
N ARG A 3 -14.11 -1.02 8.68
CA ARG A 3 -12.73 -1.39 8.96
C ARG A 3 -12.60 -2.90 9.08
N VAL A 4 -11.54 -3.45 8.50
CA VAL A 4 -11.11 -4.84 8.68
C VAL A 4 -9.67 -4.83 9.17
N GLU A 5 -9.41 -5.63 10.19
CA GLU A 5 -8.10 -5.80 10.79
C GLU A 5 -7.78 -7.29 10.87
N ILE A 6 -6.60 -7.68 10.38
CA ILE A 6 -6.13 -9.06 10.34
C ILE A 6 -4.71 -9.08 10.90
N GLU A 7 -4.56 -9.60 12.12
CA GLU A 7 -3.27 -9.65 12.84
C GLU A 7 -2.26 -10.65 12.25
N ASP A 8 -2.74 -11.70 11.60
CA ASP A 8 -1.89 -12.66 10.90
C ASP A 8 -2.43 -12.83 9.48
N ALA A 9 -1.85 -12.10 8.54
CA ALA A 9 -2.13 -12.21 7.11
C ALA A 9 -1.16 -13.15 6.39
N SER A 10 -0.30 -13.88 7.11
CA SER A 10 0.76 -14.71 6.51
C SER A 10 0.23 -15.91 5.72
N TRP A 11 -0.99 -16.33 6.01
CA TRP A 11 -1.68 -17.44 5.34
C TRP A 11 -2.62 -16.99 4.21
N MET A 12 -2.76 -15.68 3.99
CA MET A 12 -3.64 -15.17 2.94
C MET A 12 -3.01 -15.31 1.56
N THR A 13 -3.87 -15.54 0.57
CA THR A 13 -3.51 -15.47 -0.85
C THR A 13 -3.66 -14.04 -1.36
N VAL A 14 -2.98 -13.73 -2.47
CA VAL A 14 -3.11 -12.43 -3.16
C VAL A 14 -4.57 -12.15 -3.50
N GLU A 15 -5.31 -13.14 -4.00
CA GLU A 15 -6.72 -13.00 -4.37
C GLU A 15 -7.61 -12.68 -3.17
N GLN A 16 -7.34 -13.28 -2.00
CA GLN A 16 -8.05 -12.98 -0.76
C GLN A 16 -7.78 -11.55 -0.27
N VAL A 17 -6.54 -11.07 -0.41
CA VAL A 17 -6.20 -9.68 -0.07
C VAL A 17 -6.85 -8.71 -1.05
N LEU A 18 -6.84 -9.00 -2.35
CA LEU A 18 -7.52 -8.18 -3.36
C LEU A 18 -9.02 -8.04 -3.10
N ALA A 19 -9.67 -9.09 -2.60
CA ALA A 19 -11.09 -9.07 -2.25
C ALA A 19 -11.44 -8.05 -1.15
N LEU A 20 -10.46 -7.61 -0.35
CA LEU A 20 -10.65 -6.60 0.70
C LEU A 20 -10.92 -5.19 0.17
N ARG A 21 -10.81 -4.95 -1.15
CA ARG A 21 -11.19 -3.67 -1.80
C ARG A 21 -12.64 -3.23 -1.57
N ASN A 22 -13.49 -4.15 -1.08
CA ASN A 22 -14.88 -3.83 -0.68
C ASN A 22 -14.99 -3.31 0.77
N CYS A 23 -13.86 -3.09 1.44
CA CYS A 23 -13.78 -2.49 2.76
C CYS A 23 -13.23 -1.07 2.64
N LYS A 24 -13.73 -0.13 3.44
CA LYS A 24 -13.21 1.25 3.42
C LYS A 24 -11.78 1.32 3.96
N LYS A 25 -11.54 0.66 5.10
CA LYS A 25 -10.23 0.61 5.76
C LYS A 25 -9.79 -0.82 5.98
N VAL A 26 -8.53 -1.10 5.68
CA VAL A 26 -7.94 -2.43 5.84
C VAL A 26 -6.61 -2.32 6.55
N GLU A 27 -6.39 -3.17 7.54
CA GLU A 27 -5.12 -3.29 8.26
C GLU A 27 -4.69 -4.76 8.27
N LEU A 28 -3.52 -5.02 7.70
CA LEU A 28 -2.95 -6.35 7.54
C LEU A 28 -1.59 -6.41 8.23
N TRP A 29 -1.48 -7.30 9.21
CA TRP A 29 -0.24 -7.56 9.92
C TRP A 29 0.40 -8.86 9.44
N LEU A 30 1.72 -8.98 9.59
CA LEU A 30 2.50 -10.18 9.24
C LEU A 30 2.32 -10.64 7.79
N VAL A 31 2.24 -9.70 6.86
CA VAL A 31 2.13 -10.01 5.42
C VAL A 31 3.43 -10.68 4.94
N ARG A 32 3.30 -11.82 4.25
CA ARG A 32 4.41 -12.66 3.76
C ARG A 32 4.47 -12.79 2.24
N PHE A 33 4.10 -11.72 1.54
CA PHE A 33 4.21 -11.67 0.09
C PHE A 33 5.60 -11.21 -0.33
N ASP A 34 6.04 -11.67 -1.50
CA ASP A 34 7.21 -11.11 -2.17
C ASP A 34 6.90 -9.76 -2.82
N GLU A 35 7.94 -9.05 -3.25
CA GLU A 35 7.83 -7.73 -3.88
C GLU A 35 6.89 -7.74 -5.09
N SER A 36 6.94 -8.78 -5.92
CA SER A 36 6.09 -8.91 -7.10
C SER A 36 4.61 -9.03 -6.73
N SER A 37 4.30 -9.76 -5.67
CA SER A 37 2.95 -9.98 -5.20
C SER A 37 2.37 -8.72 -4.55
N ILE A 38 3.18 -8.00 -3.76
CA ILE A 38 2.76 -6.70 -3.21
C ILE A 38 2.53 -5.70 -4.35
N ASN A 39 3.47 -5.55 -5.29
CA ASN A 39 3.30 -4.64 -6.42
C ASN A 39 2.01 -4.94 -7.22
N LYS A 40 1.69 -6.21 -7.43
CA LYS A 40 0.42 -6.63 -8.04
C LYS A 40 -0.80 -6.20 -7.20
N ILE A 41 -0.77 -6.39 -5.88
CA ILE A 41 -1.85 -5.96 -4.98
C ILE A 41 -2.06 -4.44 -5.06
N LEU A 42 -0.98 -3.67 -4.99
CA LEU A 42 -1.01 -2.22 -5.05
C LEU A 42 -1.59 -1.71 -6.38
N LEU A 43 -1.12 -2.27 -7.50
CA LEU A 43 -1.61 -1.92 -8.84
C LEU A 43 -3.12 -2.15 -8.96
N GLU A 44 -3.57 -3.35 -8.59
CA GLU A 44 -4.98 -3.72 -8.68
C GLU A 44 -5.88 -2.87 -7.78
N TRP A 45 -5.45 -2.56 -6.55
CA TRP A 45 -6.18 -1.65 -5.68
C TRP A 45 -6.24 -0.21 -6.20
N MET A 46 -5.19 0.27 -6.86
CA MET A 46 -5.21 1.62 -7.43
C MET A 46 -6.03 1.69 -8.74
N GLU A 47 -6.06 0.61 -9.52
CA GLU A 47 -6.86 0.53 -10.75
C GLU A 47 -8.33 0.28 -10.46
N ASN A 48 -8.63 -0.58 -9.48
CA ASN A 48 -9.97 -0.94 -9.07
C ASN A 48 -10.10 -0.91 -7.53
N PRO A 49 -10.16 0.29 -6.93
CA PRO A 49 -10.19 0.44 -5.48
C PRO A 49 -11.49 -0.03 -4.83
N GLY A 50 -12.60 -0.16 -5.58
CA GLY A 50 -13.90 -0.43 -4.96
C GLY A 50 -14.27 0.62 -3.90
N GLU A 51 -14.52 0.17 -2.67
CA GLU A 51 -14.78 1.02 -1.49
C GLU A 51 -13.51 1.43 -0.74
N LEU A 52 -12.35 0.90 -1.12
CA LEU A 52 -11.08 1.11 -0.43
C LEU A 52 -10.69 2.57 -0.39
N GLN A 53 -10.46 3.06 0.82
CA GLN A 53 -9.99 4.40 1.13
C GLN A 53 -8.61 4.38 1.78
N GLU A 54 -8.32 3.38 2.61
CA GLU A 54 -7.09 3.33 3.38
C GLU A 54 -6.65 1.87 3.60
N VAL A 55 -5.38 1.58 3.35
CA VAL A 55 -4.75 0.30 3.68
C VAL A 55 -3.48 0.51 4.45
N HIS A 56 -3.29 -0.27 5.51
CA HIS A 56 -2.03 -0.42 6.23
C HIS A 56 -1.57 -1.87 6.11
N MET A 57 -0.37 -2.11 5.58
CA MET A 57 0.24 -3.43 5.50
C MET A 57 1.56 -3.44 6.25
N PHE A 58 1.68 -4.29 7.26
CA PHE A 58 2.94 -4.54 7.95
C PHE A 58 3.59 -5.78 7.36
N LEU A 59 4.70 -5.56 6.67
CA LEU A 59 5.44 -6.60 5.98
C LEU A 59 6.37 -7.31 6.97
N SER A 60 6.55 -8.61 6.80
CA SER A 60 7.48 -9.40 7.63
C SER A 60 8.83 -9.65 6.96
N LEU A 61 9.03 -9.09 5.77
CA LEU A 61 10.23 -9.19 4.95
C LEU A 61 10.65 -7.78 4.56
N GLU A 62 11.95 -7.50 4.66
CA GLU A 62 12.57 -6.28 4.15
C GLU A 62 12.32 -6.21 2.63
N MET A 63 11.80 -5.09 2.13
CA MET A 63 11.50 -4.91 0.71
C MET A 63 12.24 -3.71 0.13
N ASN A 64 12.70 -3.86 -1.12
CA ASN A 64 13.22 -2.71 -1.86
C ASN A 64 12.06 -1.86 -2.38
N LEU A 65 11.86 -0.71 -1.74
CA LEU A 65 10.85 0.26 -2.11
C LEU A 65 10.90 0.66 -3.59
N GLU A 66 12.07 0.95 -4.15
CA GLU A 66 12.20 1.33 -5.56
C GLU A 66 11.66 0.25 -6.50
N GLN A 67 11.79 -1.03 -6.14
CA GLN A 67 11.17 -2.12 -6.90
C GLN A 67 9.65 -2.15 -6.72
N LEU A 68 9.16 -1.84 -5.52
CA LEU A 68 7.74 -1.86 -5.16
C LEU A 68 6.95 -0.73 -5.86
N ILE A 69 7.54 0.46 -5.99
CA ILE A 69 6.97 1.58 -6.77
C ILE A 69 7.25 1.48 -8.26
N LYS A 70 8.09 0.55 -8.69
CA LYS A 70 8.42 0.37 -10.11
C LYS A 70 7.15 0.02 -10.89
N GLY A 71 6.84 0.86 -11.88
CA GLY A 71 5.62 0.72 -12.68
C GLY A 71 4.41 1.49 -12.12
N LEU A 72 4.50 2.07 -10.92
CA LEU A 72 3.54 3.05 -10.45
C LEU A 72 3.88 4.41 -11.09
N LYS A 73 2.86 5.11 -11.60
CA LYS A 73 3.03 6.47 -12.13
C LYS A 73 3.06 7.46 -10.97
N VAL A 74 4.23 7.59 -10.36
CA VAL A 74 4.47 8.58 -9.30
C VAL A 74 4.43 9.97 -9.92
N SER A 75 3.53 10.82 -9.44
CA SER A 75 3.42 12.22 -9.89
C SER A 75 4.25 13.17 -9.02
N ARG A 76 4.42 12.85 -7.73
CA ARG A 76 5.20 13.65 -6.78
C ARG A 76 5.76 12.78 -5.67
N VAL A 77 6.94 13.15 -5.18
CA VAL A 77 7.54 12.59 -3.97
C VAL A 77 7.69 13.73 -2.96
N GLU A 78 7.29 13.51 -1.73
CA GLU A 78 7.57 14.37 -0.59
C GLU A 78 8.52 13.60 0.33
N GLU A 79 9.71 14.16 0.55
CA GLU A 79 10.67 13.66 1.53
C GLU A 79 10.31 14.24 2.90
N GLY A 80 10.44 13.44 3.96
CA GLY A 80 10.30 13.91 5.33
C GLY A 80 11.40 14.91 5.70
N ASP A 81 11.17 15.68 6.76
CA ASP A 81 12.13 16.68 7.25
C ASP A 81 13.38 16.06 7.90
N ASP A 82 13.37 14.75 8.20
CA ASP A 82 14.52 14.03 8.77
C ASP A 82 15.38 13.43 7.65
N GLU A 83 16.53 14.06 7.37
CA GLU A 83 17.47 13.71 6.29
C GLU A 83 18.08 12.29 6.39
N ASP A 84 17.85 11.58 7.49
CA ASP A 84 18.48 10.30 7.83
C ASP A 84 17.54 9.08 7.77
N ASP A 85 16.24 9.24 7.49
CA ASP A 85 15.29 8.11 7.42
C ASP A 85 14.46 8.11 6.11
N ASP A 86 14.59 7.05 5.32
CA ASP A 86 13.72 6.76 4.17
C ASP A 86 12.25 6.49 4.60
N GLU A 87 12.01 6.40 5.92
CA GLU A 87 10.77 6.04 6.60
C GLU A 87 9.71 7.16 6.63
N ASP A 88 9.97 8.30 6.01
CA ASP A 88 8.99 9.40 5.90
C ASP A 88 8.67 9.78 4.45
N LYS A 89 9.16 9.00 3.47
CA LYS A 89 8.89 9.30 2.05
C LYS A 89 7.43 9.04 1.71
N LYS A 90 6.75 10.09 1.24
CA LYS A 90 5.38 10.03 0.75
C LYS A 90 5.35 10.15 -0.77
N TYR A 91 4.86 9.10 -1.42
CA TYR A 91 4.70 9.00 -2.87
C TYR A 91 3.25 9.31 -3.25
N TRP A 92 3.09 10.30 -4.11
CA TRP A 92 1.80 10.64 -4.70
C TRP A 92 1.67 9.96 -6.06
N ILE A 93 0.58 9.25 -6.26
CA ILE A 93 0.32 8.43 -7.44
C ILE A 93 -0.98 8.88 -8.07
N GLU A 94 -0.93 9.24 -9.35
CA GLU A 94 -2.09 9.64 -10.13
C GLU A 94 -2.48 8.54 -11.11
N ARG A 95 -3.77 8.19 -11.09
CA ARG A 95 -4.35 7.22 -12.01
C ARG A 95 -5.20 7.88 -13.08
N ASN A 96 -5.33 7.19 -14.21
CA ASN A 96 -5.99 7.69 -15.41
C ASN A 96 -7.49 8.01 -15.21
N ASN A 97 -8.09 7.54 -14.12
CA ASN A 97 -9.46 7.83 -13.72
C ASN A 97 -9.59 9.12 -12.87
N GLY A 98 -8.50 9.89 -12.72
CA GLY A 98 -8.47 11.10 -11.90
C GLY A 98 -8.37 10.83 -10.40
N LEU A 99 -8.22 9.56 -9.98
CA LEU A 99 -7.97 9.24 -8.58
C LEU A 99 -6.52 9.51 -8.22
N GLN A 100 -6.34 10.10 -7.05
CA GLN A 100 -5.05 10.31 -6.44
C GLN A 100 -4.93 9.40 -5.22
N PHE A 101 -3.76 8.79 -5.10
CA PHE A 101 -3.38 8.00 -3.94
C PHE A 101 -2.11 8.59 -3.36
N SER A 102 -2.02 8.62 -2.04
CA SER A 102 -0.74 8.73 -1.36
C SER A 102 -0.30 7.37 -0.85
N MET A 103 1.00 7.13 -0.91
CA MET A 103 1.63 5.95 -0.36
C MET A 103 2.78 6.38 0.54
N THR A 104 2.77 5.93 1.78
CA THR A 104 3.83 6.19 2.75
C THR A 104 4.41 4.86 3.18
N ILE A 105 5.72 4.79 3.32
CA ILE A 105 6.35 3.70 4.05
C ILE A 105 6.75 4.25 5.40
N GLY A 106 6.31 3.59 6.46
CA GLY A 106 6.70 3.96 7.82
C GLY A 106 7.59 2.88 8.45
N TRP A 107 7.98 3.14 9.70
CA TRP A 107 8.64 2.19 10.61
C TRP A 107 8.13 0.75 10.44
N LEU A 108 9.06 -0.22 10.50
CA LEU A 108 8.81 -1.67 10.45
C LEU A 108 8.26 -2.19 9.11
N ASP A 109 8.79 -1.70 7.99
CA ASP A 109 8.38 -2.13 6.64
C ASP A 109 6.86 -2.00 6.43
N SER A 110 6.26 -0.94 6.97
CA SER A 110 4.82 -0.72 6.85
C SER A 110 4.50 0.07 5.58
N VAL A 111 3.57 -0.44 4.76
CA VAL A 111 3.06 0.26 3.57
C VAL A 111 1.67 0.79 3.86
N VAL A 112 1.52 2.10 3.81
CA VAL A 112 0.24 2.79 3.96
C VAL A 112 -0.18 3.34 2.60
N ILE A 113 -1.40 3.03 2.16
CA ILE A 113 -2.01 3.59 0.96
C ILE A 113 -3.27 4.33 1.36
N LYS A 114 -3.41 5.57 0.92
CA LYS A 114 -4.63 6.35 1.12
C LYS A 114 -5.13 6.86 -0.21
N ARG A 115 -6.44 6.74 -0.42
CA ARG A 115 -7.14 7.37 -1.53
C ARG A 115 -7.53 8.78 -1.10
N GLU A 116 -7.09 9.75 -1.87
CA GLU A 116 -7.41 11.15 -1.66
C GLU A 116 -8.75 11.44 -2.35
N THR A 117 -9.66 12.11 -1.62
CA THR A 117 -11.02 12.47 -2.08
C THR A 117 -11.24 13.96 -2.09
#